data_AF-A0A7S0F9B5-F1
#
_entry.id   AF-A0A7S0F9B5-F1
#
_cell.length_a   1.000
_cell.length_b   1.000
_cell.length_c   1.000
_cell.angle_alpha   90.00
_cell.angle_beta   90.00
_cell.angle_gamma   90.00
#
_symmetry.space_group_name_H-M   'P 1'
#
loop_
_entity.id
_entity.type
_entity.pdbx_description
1 polymer ?
#
loop_
_entity_poly.entity_id
_entity_poly.type
_entity_poly.pdbx_seq_one_letter_code
_entity_poly.pdbx_strand_id
1 'polypeptide(L)'
;ENARGVLTAAGLANLYEIFDGPHALAMAVRKAKWTILAQGVADVAEDSRLQYFGKRSAQWVRLRDRATSRTVFFVNHHGPTPVNSGGLCGGVATAHNLLGLVMKEATEEDAVVLTGDFNADPSSETLTSLARRLRPSFSFTPHGDVDQIFTNLG
;
A
#
# COMPACT_ATOMS: atom_id res chain seq x y z
N GLU A 1 12.94 4.10 2.22
CA GLU A 1 12.29 5.43 2.28
C GLU A 1 12.71 6.25 3.50
N ASN A 2 12.81 7.58 3.33
CA ASN A 2 13.19 8.53 4.37
C ASN A 2 12.08 9.59 4.58
N ALA A 3 10.89 9.14 5.00
CA ALA A 3 9.74 10.02 5.21
C ALA A 3 10.02 11.13 6.24
N ARG A 4 10.78 10.81 7.30
CA ARG A 4 11.20 11.79 8.30
C ARG A 4 12.06 12.91 7.72
N GLY A 5 13.07 12.57 6.92
CA GLY A 5 13.92 13.57 6.26
C GLY A 5 13.12 14.49 5.35
N VAL A 6 12.23 13.93 4.54
CA VAL A 6 11.32 14.68 3.65
C VAL A 6 10.45 15.66 4.45
N LEU A 7 9.80 15.20 5.51
CA LEU A 7 8.91 16.04 6.32
C LEU A 7 9.66 17.07 7.17
N THR A 8 10.87 16.76 7.65
CA THR A 8 11.72 17.72 8.36
C THR A 8 12.18 18.82 7.43
N ALA A 9 12.65 18.49 6.23
CA ALA A 9 13.08 19.48 5.24
C ALA A 9 11.93 20.43 4.84
N ALA A 10 10.69 19.93 4.84
CA ALA A 10 9.49 20.72 4.59
C ALA A 10 8.98 21.51 5.82
N GLY A 11 9.58 21.35 7.01
CA GLY A 11 9.08 21.97 8.25
C GLY A 11 7.76 21.37 8.77
N LEU A 12 7.40 20.17 8.29
CA LEU A 12 6.11 19.51 8.57
C LEU A 12 6.22 18.35 9.56
N ALA A 13 7.42 17.91 9.94
CA ALA A 13 7.63 16.73 10.78
C ALA A 13 6.77 16.71 12.07
N ASN A 14 6.60 17.87 12.71
CA ASN A 14 5.81 17.97 13.94
C ASN A 14 4.29 17.82 13.73
N LEU A 15 3.80 17.92 12.49
CA LEU A 15 2.37 17.82 12.15
C LEU A 15 1.93 16.39 11.83
N TYR A 16 2.89 15.48 11.63
CA TYR A 16 2.64 14.11 11.22
C TYR A 16 3.15 13.12 12.27
N GLU A 17 2.45 12.00 12.39
CA GLU A 17 2.97 10.77 12.96
C GLU A 17 3.65 10.00 11.83
N ILE A 18 4.87 9.51 12.02
CA ILE A 18 5.69 8.90 10.95
C ILE A 18 5.97 7.45 11.31
N PHE A 19 5.73 6.56 10.36
CA PHE A 19 5.91 5.12 10.50
C PHE A 19 6.93 4.62 9.47
N ASP A 20 8.11 4.25 9.96
CA ASP A 20 9.08 3.55 9.13
C ASP A 20 8.67 2.08 9.02
N GLY A 21 8.58 1.58 7.79
CA GLY A 21 8.23 0.20 7.47
C GLY A 21 9.45 -0.57 6.92
N PRO A 22 9.39 -1.91 6.89
CA PRO A 22 10.43 -2.70 6.23
C PRO A 22 10.34 -2.57 4.70
N HIS A 23 11.33 -3.13 4.01
CA HIS A 23 11.33 -3.33 2.55
C HIS A 23 11.05 -2.04 1.74
N ALA A 24 11.65 -0.93 2.17
CA ALA A 24 11.49 0.39 1.57
C ALA A 24 10.04 0.90 1.59
N LEU A 25 9.37 0.79 2.74
CA LEU A 25 8.09 1.43 2.99
C LEU A 25 8.23 2.49 4.08
N ALA A 26 7.47 3.56 3.93
CA ALA A 26 7.22 4.50 5.01
C ALA A 26 5.84 5.15 4.81
N MET A 27 5.24 5.57 5.91
CA MET A 27 3.98 6.30 5.90
C MET A 27 4.02 7.47 6.88
N ALA A 28 3.20 8.48 6.61
CA ALA A 28 3.01 9.61 7.51
C ALA A 28 1.53 9.99 7.60
N VAL A 29 1.04 10.20 8.82
CA VAL A 29 -0.36 10.50 9.11
C VAL A 29 -0.49 11.85 9.79
N ARG A 30 -1.28 12.76 9.20
CA ARG A 30 -1.49 14.11 9.74
C ARG A 30 -2.28 14.05 11.05
N LYS A 31 -1.63 14.36 12.18
CA LYS A 31 -2.18 14.22 13.54
C LYS A 31 -3.47 15.01 13.76
N ALA A 32 -3.56 16.20 13.17
CA ALA A 32 -4.71 17.08 13.30
C ALA A 32 -5.97 16.57 12.58
N LYS A 33 -5.83 15.70 11.57
CA LYS A 33 -6.97 15.20 10.77
C LYS A 33 -7.41 13.81 11.22
N TRP A 34 -6.45 12.97 11.59
CA TRP A 34 -6.70 11.55 11.78
C TRP A 34 -6.41 11.10 13.21
N THR A 35 -7.21 10.15 13.67
CA THR A 35 -6.91 9.30 14.83
C THR A 35 -6.50 7.94 14.31
N ILE A 36 -5.34 7.44 14.72
CA ILE A 36 -4.92 6.07 14.41
C ILE A 36 -5.69 5.12 15.31
N LEU A 37 -6.40 4.15 14.70
CA LEU A 37 -7.14 3.11 15.41
C LEU A 37 -6.29 1.84 15.56
N ALA A 38 -5.58 1.46 14.51
CA ALA A 38 -4.67 0.32 14.46
C ALA A 38 -3.66 0.51 13.32
N GLN A 39 -2.54 -0.20 13.36
CA GLN A 39 -1.54 -0.20 12.29
C GLN A 39 -0.73 -1.49 12.31
N GLY A 40 -0.08 -1.80 11.19
CA GLY A 40 0.77 -2.98 11.11
C GLY A 40 1.49 -3.12 9.77
N VAL A 41 2.13 -4.27 9.62
CA VAL A 41 2.86 -4.68 8.42
C VAL A 41 2.61 -6.17 8.20
N ALA A 42 2.55 -6.59 6.94
CA ALA A 42 2.63 -7.99 6.56
C ALA A 42 3.54 -8.18 5.34
N ASP A 43 4.33 -9.25 5.33
CA ASP A 43 4.98 -9.73 4.12
C ASP A 43 3.92 -10.37 3.21
N VAL A 44 3.81 -9.90 1.98
CA VAL A 44 2.77 -10.32 1.02
C VAL A 44 3.35 -10.99 -0.22
N ALA A 45 4.65 -10.81 -0.46
CA ALA A 45 5.38 -11.45 -1.54
C ALA A 45 6.87 -11.58 -1.19
N GLU A 46 7.59 -12.28 -2.06
CA GLU A 46 9.04 -12.35 -2.09
C GLU A 46 9.47 -12.19 -3.54
N ASP A 47 10.58 -11.52 -3.76
CA ASP A 47 11.09 -11.30 -5.11
C ASP A 47 11.34 -12.62 -5.86
N SER A 48 11.25 -12.56 -7.19
CA SER A 48 11.66 -13.67 -8.04
C SER A 48 13.18 -13.86 -7.96
N ARG A 49 13.63 -15.09 -8.16
CA ARG A 49 15.06 -15.43 -8.22
C ARG A 49 15.81 -14.71 -9.35
N LEU A 50 15.10 -14.23 -10.37
CA LEU A 50 15.68 -13.47 -11.49
C LEU A 50 16.17 -12.07 -11.06
N GLN A 51 15.55 -11.48 -10.04
CA GLN A 51 15.93 -10.18 -9.48
C GLN A 51 15.50 -10.12 -8.02
N TYR A 52 16.43 -10.46 -7.11
CA TYR A 52 16.12 -10.75 -5.73
C TYR A 52 16.70 -9.72 -4.75
N PHE A 53 15.83 -8.98 -4.07
CA PHE A 53 16.16 -8.09 -2.95
C PHE A 53 15.52 -8.54 -1.63
N GLY A 54 14.68 -9.58 -1.67
CA GLY A 54 14.12 -10.25 -0.51
C GLY A 54 12.60 -10.20 -0.48
N LYS A 55 12.06 -10.14 0.74
CA LYS A 55 10.61 -10.08 0.96
C LYS A 55 10.05 -8.70 0.64
N ARG A 56 8.75 -8.67 0.38
CA ARG A 56 7.99 -7.49 0.00
C ARG A 56 6.76 -7.39 0.87
N SER A 57 6.55 -6.22 1.46
CA SER A 57 5.48 -6.02 2.43
C SER A 57 4.39 -5.10 1.94
N ALA A 58 3.30 -5.11 2.68
CA ALA A 58 2.31 -4.05 2.75
C ALA A 58 2.31 -3.49 4.17
N GLN A 59 2.50 -2.18 4.30
CA GLN A 59 2.36 -1.43 5.55
C GLN A 59 0.96 -0.82 5.57
N TRP A 60 0.22 -0.95 6.66
CA TRP A 60 -1.16 -0.51 6.74
C TRP A 60 -1.46 0.28 8.01
N VAL A 61 -2.47 1.14 7.93
CA VAL A 61 -3.00 1.91 9.06
C VAL A 61 -4.52 2.06 8.91
N ARG A 62 -5.23 1.82 10.00
CA ARG A 62 -6.66 2.09 10.12
C ARG A 62 -6.85 3.43 10.82
N LEU A 63 -7.51 4.36 10.15
CA LEU A 63 -7.64 5.76 10.54
C LEU A 63 -9.11 6.13 10.74
N ARG A 64 -9.38 7.00 11.70
CA ARG A 64 -10.67 7.69 11.85
C ARG A 64 -10.50 9.18 11.63
N ASP A 65 -11.25 9.74 10.70
CA ASP A 65 -11.29 11.19 10.46
C ASP A 65 -11.91 11.88 11.66
N ARG A 66 -11.22 12.88 12.23
CA ARG A 66 -11.66 13.56 13.45
C ARG A 66 -12.90 14.42 13.25
N ALA A 67 -13.18 14.88 12.04
CA ALA A 67 -14.31 15.77 11.75
C ALA A 67 -15.59 14.99 11.46
N THR A 68 -15.49 13.89 10.73
CA THR A 68 -16.63 13.11 10.22
C THR A 68 -16.84 11.79 10.94
N SER A 69 -15.88 11.35 11.75
CA SER A 69 -15.84 10.02 12.38
C SER A 69 -15.85 8.83 11.41
N ARG A 70 -15.74 9.08 10.09
CA ARG A 70 -15.60 8.03 9.07
C ARG A 70 -14.23 7.39 9.15
N THR A 71 -14.15 6.12 8.78
CA THR A 71 -12.91 5.33 8.85
C THR A 71 -12.33 5.03 7.47
N VAL A 72 -11.01 4.96 7.43
CA VAL A 72 -10.22 4.61 6.24
C VAL A 72 -9.22 3.54 6.63
N PHE A 73 -9.17 2.45 5.88
CA PHE A 73 -8.10 1.46 5.92
C PHE A 73 -7.13 1.78 4.77
N PHE A 74 -5.95 2.31 5.12
CA PHE A 74 -4.95 2.76 4.16
C PHE A 74 -3.77 1.79 4.15
N VAL A 75 -3.36 1.37 2.95
CA VAL A 75 -2.26 0.41 2.74
C VAL A 75 -1.27 0.98 1.73
N ASN A 76 0.01 0.93 2.07
CA ASN A 76 1.12 1.21 1.17
C ASN A 76 1.90 -0.09 0.89
N HIS A 77 2.08 -0.45 -0.37
CA HIS A 77 2.74 -1.67 -0.83
C HIS A 77 3.93 -1.35 -1.72
N HIS A 78 4.97 -2.17 -1.61
CA HIS A 78 6.10 -2.16 -2.54
C HIS A 78 6.25 -3.56 -3.11
N GLY A 79 5.90 -3.71 -4.38
CA GLY A 79 5.72 -4.98 -5.06
C GLY A 79 7.02 -5.67 -5.47
N PRO A 80 6.93 -6.96 -5.77
CA PRO A 80 8.08 -7.80 -6.07
C PRO A 80 8.67 -7.55 -7.46
N THR A 81 9.98 -7.79 -7.56
CA THR A 81 10.74 -7.69 -8.80
C THR A 81 11.03 -9.07 -9.42
N PRO A 82 11.25 -9.17 -10.74
CA PRO A 82 11.11 -8.12 -11.76
C PRO A 82 9.67 -7.63 -11.94
N VAL A 83 9.53 -6.50 -12.65
CA VAL A 83 8.22 -5.94 -13.00
C VAL A 83 7.33 -7.00 -13.65
N ASN A 84 6.05 -7.03 -13.27
CA ASN A 84 5.01 -7.98 -13.68
C ASN A 84 5.21 -9.44 -13.23
N SER A 85 6.28 -9.77 -12.51
CA SER A 85 6.50 -11.16 -12.05
C SER A 85 5.50 -11.60 -10.99
N GLY A 86 5.04 -10.66 -10.15
CA GLY A 86 4.31 -11.00 -8.93
C GLY A 86 5.15 -11.79 -7.91
N GLY A 87 6.47 -11.84 -8.09
CA GLY A 87 7.40 -12.47 -7.17
C GLY A 87 7.51 -13.98 -7.31
N LEU A 88 8.10 -14.61 -6.30
CA LEU A 88 8.40 -16.05 -6.26
C LEU A 88 7.17 -16.94 -6.48
N CYS A 89 6.00 -16.48 -6.02
CA CYS A 89 4.74 -17.23 -6.08
C CYS A 89 3.77 -16.71 -7.16
N GLY A 90 4.17 -15.74 -7.99
CA GLY A 90 3.36 -15.18 -9.06
C GLY A 90 2.31 -14.14 -8.63
N GLY A 91 1.74 -13.44 -9.62
CA GLY A 91 0.88 -12.28 -9.39
C GLY A 91 -0.43 -12.57 -8.68
N VAL A 92 -1.05 -13.72 -8.98
CA VAL A 92 -2.29 -14.15 -8.32
C VAL A 92 -2.08 -14.36 -6.82
N ALA A 93 -0.97 -14.97 -6.41
CA ALA A 93 -0.67 -15.19 -4.99
C ALA A 93 -0.43 -13.87 -4.25
N THR A 94 0.33 -12.96 -4.85
CA THR A 94 0.58 -11.62 -4.30
C THR A 94 -0.73 -10.84 -4.14
N ALA A 95 -1.59 -10.83 -5.16
CA ALA A 95 -2.90 -10.19 -5.09
C ALA A 95 -3.81 -10.82 -4.01
N HIS A 96 -3.80 -12.16 -3.90
CA HIS A 96 -4.55 -12.87 -2.86
C HIS A 96 -4.08 -12.49 -1.46
N ASN A 97 -2.77 -12.40 -1.22
CA ASN A 97 -2.22 -12.01 0.06
C ASN A 97 -2.57 -10.57 0.44
N LEU A 98 -2.53 -9.64 -0.53
CA LEU A 98 -2.96 -8.25 -0.33
C LEU A 98 -4.46 -8.17 0.02
N LEU A 99 -5.33 -8.88 -0.70
CA LEU A 99 -6.76 -8.93 -0.40
C LEU A 99 -7.03 -9.61 0.96
N GLY A 100 -6.28 -10.66 1.28
CA GLY A 100 -6.33 -11.33 2.58
C GLY A 100 -5.97 -10.39 3.73
N LEU A 101 -4.94 -9.56 3.55
CA LEU A 101 -4.58 -8.52 4.51
C LEU A 101 -5.72 -7.51 4.71
N VAL A 102 -6.32 -7.02 3.62
CA VAL A 102 -7.47 -6.10 3.69
C VAL A 102 -8.63 -6.76 4.44
N MET A 103 -9.00 -7.99 4.09
CA MET A 103 -10.10 -8.70 4.77
C MET A 103 -9.82 -8.97 6.26
N LYS A 104 -8.55 -9.12 6.65
CA LYS A 104 -8.17 -9.44 8.01
C LYS A 104 -8.16 -8.20 8.93
N GLU A 105 -7.68 -7.07 8.42
CA GLU A 105 -7.34 -5.90 9.25
C GLU A 105 -8.31 -4.71 9.05
N ALA A 106 -9.07 -4.66 7.95
CA ALA A 106 -10.12 -3.67 7.72
C ALA A 106 -11.46 -4.12 8.32
N THR A 107 -12.39 -3.18 8.50
CA THR A 107 -13.81 -3.50 8.79
C THR A 107 -14.70 -3.18 7.59
N GLU A 108 -15.92 -3.70 7.60
CA GLU A 108 -16.90 -3.49 6.52
C GLU A 108 -17.27 -2.00 6.34
N GLU A 109 -17.16 -1.18 7.40
CA GLU A 109 -17.42 0.26 7.30
C GLU A 109 -16.24 1.10 6.77
N ASP A 110 -15.06 0.49 6.63
CA ASP A 110 -13.88 1.22 6.18
C ASP A 110 -13.91 1.52 4.68
N ALA A 111 -13.61 2.77 4.33
CA ALA A 111 -13.11 3.05 2.99
C ALA A 111 -11.69 2.46 2.85
N VAL A 112 -11.47 1.61 1.87
CA VAL A 112 -10.16 1.00 1.60
C VAL A 112 -9.42 1.82 0.58
N VAL A 113 -8.15 2.12 0.86
CA VAL A 113 -7.20 2.69 -0.09
C VAL A 113 -5.93 1.85 -0.07
N LEU A 114 -5.66 1.15 -1.17
CA LEU A 114 -4.45 0.36 -1.36
C LEU A 114 -3.60 1.04 -2.43
N THR A 115 -2.40 1.49 -2.07
CA THR A 115 -1.51 2.26 -2.94
C THR A 115 -0.08 1.73 -2.91
N GLY A 116 0.75 2.21 -3.83
CA GLY A 116 2.20 2.10 -3.78
C GLY A 116 2.79 1.74 -5.13
N ASP A 117 4.07 1.40 -5.14
CA ASP A 117 4.77 0.87 -6.32
C ASP A 117 4.52 -0.64 -6.36
N PHE A 118 3.71 -1.12 -7.30
CA PHE A 118 3.40 -2.54 -7.42
C PHE A 118 4.47 -3.33 -8.16
N ASN A 119 5.45 -2.67 -8.78
CA ASN A 119 6.29 -3.27 -9.82
C ASN A 119 5.44 -4.10 -10.80
N ALA A 120 4.26 -3.57 -11.17
CA ALA A 120 3.31 -4.30 -11.99
C ALA A 120 2.45 -3.31 -12.76
N ASP A 121 2.35 -3.50 -14.08
CA ASP A 121 1.52 -2.67 -14.95
C ASP A 121 0.07 -3.20 -15.00
N PRO A 122 -0.87 -2.42 -15.60
CA PRO A 122 -2.29 -2.79 -15.66
C PRO A 122 -2.62 -4.13 -16.32
N SER A 123 -1.72 -4.69 -17.15
CA SER A 123 -1.90 -5.98 -17.80
C SER A 123 -1.44 -7.17 -16.93
N SER A 124 -0.72 -6.91 -15.84
CA SER A 124 -0.16 -7.94 -14.96
C SER A 124 -1.22 -8.79 -14.26
N GLU A 125 -0.88 -10.04 -13.94
CA GLU A 125 -1.76 -10.92 -13.16
C GLU A 125 -2.05 -10.38 -11.75
N THR A 126 -1.11 -9.64 -11.15
CA THR A 126 -1.29 -8.99 -9.85
C THR A 126 -2.42 -7.98 -9.92
N LEU A 127 -2.34 -7.01 -10.84
CA LEU A 127 -3.30 -5.92 -10.91
C LEU A 127 -4.66 -6.39 -11.42
N THR A 128 -4.68 -7.23 -12.45
CA THR A 128 -5.94 -7.82 -12.94
C THR A 128 -6.63 -8.67 -11.87
N SER A 129 -5.87 -9.31 -10.97
CA SER A 129 -6.43 -10.05 -9.85
C SER A 129 -6.99 -9.16 -8.73
N LEU A 130 -6.31 -8.05 -8.42
CA LEU A 130 -6.82 -7.04 -7.49
C LEU A 130 -8.08 -6.36 -8.03
N ALA A 131 -8.09 -6.05 -9.33
CA ALA A 131 -9.20 -5.38 -10.03
C ALA A 131 -10.53 -6.15 -9.98
N ARG A 132 -10.49 -7.46 -9.70
CA ARG A 132 -11.72 -8.27 -9.50
C ARG A 132 -12.47 -7.93 -8.21
N ARG A 133 -11.81 -7.27 -7.24
CA ARG A 133 -12.37 -6.98 -5.90
C ARG A 133 -12.25 -5.51 -5.49
N LEU A 134 -11.19 -4.84 -5.93
CA LEU A 134 -10.98 -3.41 -5.71
C LEU A 134 -10.99 -2.69 -7.06
N ARG A 135 -11.37 -1.42 -7.07
CA ARG A 135 -11.43 -0.58 -8.26
C ARG A 135 -10.15 0.25 -8.38
N PRO A 136 -9.52 0.31 -9.57
CA PRO A 136 -8.48 1.30 -9.82
C PRO A 136 -9.07 2.71 -9.70
N SER A 137 -8.45 3.56 -8.89
CA SER A 137 -8.89 4.95 -8.65
C SER A 137 -8.02 5.98 -9.38
N PHE A 138 -6.79 5.63 -9.75
CA PHE A 138 -5.84 6.51 -10.43
C PHE A 138 -4.63 5.71 -10.94
N SER A 139 -4.13 6.04 -12.14
CA SER A 139 -2.82 5.63 -12.65
C SER A 139 -2.04 6.88 -13.09
N PHE A 140 -0.79 7.04 -12.64
CA PHE A 140 0.09 8.15 -13.02
C PHE A 140 1.31 7.63 -13.79
N THR A 141 1.82 8.39 -14.75
CA THR A 141 3.09 8.07 -15.43
C THR A 141 4.01 9.28 -15.57
N PRO A 142 5.29 9.08 -15.22
CA PRO A 142 6.33 9.10 -16.24
C PRO A 142 7.13 7.77 -16.39
N HIS A 143 6.85 6.74 -15.59
CA HIS A 143 7.67 5.50 -15.52
C HIS A 143 6.88 4.17 -15.65
N GLY A 144 5.86 4.11 -16.51
CA GLY A 144 5.28 2.82 -16.93
C GLY A 144 4.19 2.21 -16.05
N ASP A 145 3.33 3.03 -15.42
CA ASP A 145 2.11 2.60 -14.71
C ASP A 145 2.32 1.51 -13.63
N VAL A 146 3.48 1.47 -12.95
CA VAL A 146 3.69 0.52 -11.84
C VAL A 146 3.17 1.03 -10.50
N ASP A 147 3.02 2.34 -10.36
CA ASP A 147 2.38 2.97 -9.21
C ASP A 147 0.86 2.99 -9.39
N GLN A 148 0.13 2.43 -8.42
CA GLN A 148 -1.32 2.28 -8.54
C GLN A 148 -2.04 2.65 -7.26
N ILE A 149 -3.30 3.08 -7.42
CA ILE A 149 -4.24 3.26 -6.30
C ILE A 149 -5.49 2.44 -6.56
N PHE A 150 -5.85 1.59 -5.61
CA PHE A 150 -7.07 0.79 -5.58
C PHE A 150 -7.97 1.19 -4.40
N THR A 151 -9.28 1.09 -4.59
CA THR A 151 -10.27 1.36 -3.54
C THR A 151 -11.49 0.43 -3.62
N ASN A 152 -12.20 0.25 -2.51
CA ASN A 152 -13.50 -0.41 -2.48
C ASN A 152 -14.67 0.54 -2.80
N LEU A 153 -14.41 1.84 -2.94
CA LEU A 153 -15.41 2.86 -3.25
C LEU A 153 -15.66 2.97 -4.76
N GLY A 154 -16.86 3.39 -5.15
CA GLY A 154 -17.30 3.52 -6.55
C GLY A 154 -18.34 4.61 -6.75
#